data_AF-A0A2N1WD83-F1
#
_entry.id   AF-A0A2N1WD83-F1
#
_cell.length_a   1.000
_cell.length_b   1.000
_cell.length_c   1.000
_cell.angle_alpha   90.00
_cell.angle_beta   90.00
_cell.angle_gamma   90.00
#
_symmetry.space_group_name_H-M   'P 1'
#
loop_
_entity.id
_entity.type
_entity.pdbx_description
1 polymer ?
#
loop_
_entity_poly.entity_id
_entity_poly.type
_entity_poly.pdbx_seq_one_letter_code
_entity_poly.pdbx_strand_id
1 'polypeptide(L)'
;FRDAWAAGVFGPYVLVVWSGNFDGSGNPALIGAQAAAPLFFRIVDAIVAQDRQLAEPAWRLPENVKRVEICMASGDLPNADCPQRGDTWFIPGKSPIRFSTVHRALMIDSRSGAVACPPYDPLHTHREVYEYWPSDLAQVFAQAGMPRRKPPAAADCENTIAGDGDPPRIDSPLRGVTYALRRSQPERNRIALSASVDAAVRSLYWFADDAYLGHSTPGATLFWQAPHAGTHRLRAVDDRGRVDERIVKVEVLQ
;
A
#
# COMPACT_ATOMS: atom_id res chain seq x y z
N PHE A 1 14.25 9.21 -20.55
CA PHE A 1 12.89 8.78 -20.91
C PHE A 1 12.92 8.17 -22.30
N ARG A 2 11.99 7.26 -22.65
CA ARG A 2 11.92 6.66 -24.00
C ARG A 2 10.74 7.19 -24.81
N ASP A 3 9.66 7.47 -24.13
CA ASP A 3 8.41 7.92 -24.72
C ASP A 3 7.83 9.08 -23.91
N ALA A 4 7.18 10.00 -24.60
CA ALA A 4 6.34 11.03 -24.03
C ALA A 4 4.89 10.79 -24.50
N TRP A 5 3.97 10.63 -23.56
CA TRP A 5 2.55 10.44 -23.83
C TRP A 5 1.72 11.57 -23.22
N ALA A 6 0.67 11.96 -23.92
CA ALA A 6 -0.43 12.78 -23.41
C ALA A 6 -1.74 12.20 -23.93
N ALA A 7 -2.75 12.08 -23.07
CA ALA A 7 -4.06 11.57 -23.45
C ALA A 7 -5.14 12.38 -22.74
N GLY A 8 -6.27 12.59 -23.40
CA GLY A 8 -7.38 13.36 -22.84
C GLY A 8 -8.63 13.29 -23.70
N VAL A 9 -9.72 13.79 -23.12
CA VAL A 9 -11.01 13.97 -23.80
C VAL A 9 -11.26 15.47 -23.97
N PHE A 10 -11.81 15.86 -25.12
CA PHE A 10 -12.27 17.22 -25.38
C PHE A 10 -13.41 17.17 -26.40
N GLY A 11 -14.49 17.89 -26.15
CA GLY A 11 -15.72 17.74 -26.91
C GLY A 11 -16.11 16.25 -27.03
N PRO A 12 -16.50 15.77 -28.22
CA PRO A 12 -16.82 14.37 -28.46
C PRO A 12 -15.58 13.48 -28.73
N TYR A 13 -14.35 14.00 -28.61
CA TYR A 13 -13.13 13.32 -29.04
C TYR A 13 -12.31 12.78 -27.87
N VAL A 14 -11.64 11.64 -28.12
CA VAL A 14 -10.49 11.17 -27.35
C VAL A 14 -9.26 11.44 -28.19
N LEU A 15 -8.28 12.15 -27.65
CA LEU A 15 -6.99 12.38 -28.31
C LEU A 15 -5.87 11.76 -27.47
N VAL A 16 -4.98 11.05 -28.16
CA VAL A 16 -3.76 10.50 -27.59
C VAL A 16 -2.60 10.94 -28.48
N VAL A 17 -1.62 11.57 -27.86
CA VAL A 17 -0.38 12.01 -28.50
C VAL A 17 0.77 11.20 -27.93
N TRP A 18 1.52 10.57 -28.82
CA TRP A 18 2.78 9.91 -28.52
C TRP A 18 3.91 10.64 -29.22
N SER A 19 5.04 10.75 -28.54
CA SER A 19 6.31 11.18 -29.12
C SER A 19 7.42 10.28 -28.62
N GLY A 20 8.19 9.73 -29.55
CA GLY A 20 9.28 8.81 -29.26
C GLY A 20 10.11 8.51 -30.51
N ASN A 21 11.25 7.86 -30.30
CA ASN A 21 12.07 7.38 -31.39
C ASN A 21 11.58 5.99 -31.82
N PHE A 22 11.40 5.76 -33.12
CA PHE A 22 10.92 4.47 -33.64
C PHE A 22 11.86 3.30 -33.33
N ASP A 23 13.14 3.58 -33.08
CA ASP A 23 14.15 2.59 -32.69
C ASP A 23 14.17 2.31 -31.17
N GLY A 24 13.31 2.97 -30.38
CA GLY A 24 13.24 2.81 -28.93
C GLY A 24 14.41 3.43 -28.16
N SER A 25 15.27 4.21 -28.83
CA SER A 25 16.37 4.91 -28.18
C SER A 25 15.84 5.94 -27.17
N GLY A 26 16.55 6.08 -26.04
CA GLY A 26 16.16 7.03 -25.00
C GLY A 26 16.49 8.47 -25.38
N ASN A 27 15.61 9.41 -25.04
CA ASN A 27 15.84 10.84 -25.16
C ASN A 27 15.36 11.57 -23.89
N PRO A 28 16.23 12.33 -23.22
CA PRO A 28 15.86 13.07 -22.01
C PRO A 28 14.82 14.18 -22.24
N ALA A 29 14.67 14.67 -23.47
CA ALA A 29 13.66 15.67 -23.82
C ALA A 29 12.24 15.08 -23.95
N LEU A 30 12.09 13.75 -23.98
CA LEU A 30 10.78 13.08 -24.06
C LEU A 30 10.10 13.01 -22.69
N ILE A 31 9.79 14.19 -22.14
CA ILE A 31 9.00 14.35 -20.94
C ILE A 31 7.57 14.63 -21.38
N GLY A 32 6.60 13.81 -20.96
CA GLY A 32 5.18 13.93 -21.37
C GLY A 32 4.63 15.36 -21.28
N ALA A 33 4.86 16.03 -20.15
CA ALA A 33 4.40 17.39 -19.90
C ALA A 33 5.07 18.47 -20.77
N GLN A 34 6.26 18.22 -21.32
CA GLN A 34 7.05 19.20 -22.09
C GLN A 34 7.04 18.91 -23.59
N ALA A 35 6.81 17.66 -23.99
CA ALA A 35 6.83 17.24 -25.39
C ALA A 35 5.42 16.92 -25.91
N ALA A 36 4.74 15.93 -25.31
CA ALA A 36 3.45 15.44 -25.80
C ALA A 36 2.29 16.38 -25.43
N ALA A 37 2.27 16.92 -24.20
CA ALA A 37 1.18 17.78 -23.75
C ALA A 37 1.05 19.10 -24.53
N PRO A 38 2.13 19.85 -24.84
CA PRO A 38 2.00 21.05 -25.67
C PRO A 38 1.48 20.76 -27.08
N LEU A 39 1.88 19.62 -27.66
CA LEU A 39 1.34 19.18 -28.96
C LEU A 39 -0.13 18.79 -28.86
N PHE A 40 -0.52 18.07 -27.80
CA PHE A 40 -1.92 17.75 -27.49
C PHE A 40 -2.77 19.03 -27.47
N PHE A 41 -2.38 20.03 -26.66
CA PHE A 41 -3.15 21.28 -26.56
C PHE A 41 -3.20 22.05 -27.87
N ARG A 42 -2.10 22.12 -28.63
CA ARG A 42 -2.09 22.74 -29.97
C ARG A 42 -3.06 22.06 -30.94
N ILE A 43 -3.18 20.73 -30.90
CA ILE A 43 -4.12 19.99 -31.75
C ILE A 43 -5.56 20.29 -31.30
N VAL A 44 -5.83 20.27 -30.00
CA VAL A 44 -7.13 20.66 -29.44
C VAL A 44 -7.51 22.08 -29.88
N ASP A 45 -6.63 23.06 -29.70
CA ASP A 45 -6.86 24.45 -30.07
C ASP A 45 -7.14 24.60 -31.57
N ALA A 46 -6.41 23.86 -32.42
CA ALA A 46 -6.63 23.88 -33.86
C ALA A 46 -8.00 23.31 -34.26
N ILE A 47 -8.45 22.23 -33.62
CA ILE A 47 -9.76 21.62 -33.87
C ILE A 47 -10.88 22.54 -33.38
N VAL A 48 -10.76 23.07 -32.16
CA VAL A 48 -11.73 24.04 -31.59
C VAL A 48 -11.84 25.30 -32.45
N ALA A 49 -10.72 25.77 -33.02
CA ALA A 49 -10.73 26.94 -33.89
C ALA A 49 -11.45 26.69 -35.23
N GLN A 50 -11.41 25.46 -35.76
CA GLN A 50 -12.10 25.06 -36.98
C GLN A 50 -13.59 24.81 -36.76
N ASP A 51 -13.97 24.22 -35.63
CA ASP A 51 -15.36 23.95 -35.26
C ASP A 51 -15.76 24.75 -34.01
N ARG A 52 -16.29 25.96 -34.23
CA ARG A 52 -16.77 26.82 -33.14
C ARG A 52 -18.04 26.31 -32.46
N GLN A 53 -18.70 25.29 -33.02
CA GLN A 53 -19.86 24.65 -32.40
C GLN A 53 -19.47 23.42 -31.58
N LEU A 54 -18.18 23.06 -31.54
CA LEU A 54 -17.67 21.97 -30.73
C LEU A 54 -18.05 22.21 -29.26
N ALA A 55 -18.84 21.30 -28.71
CA ALA A 55 -19.31 21.35 -27.35
C ALA A 55 -18.95 20.05 -26.62
N GLU A 56 -18.73 20.18 -25.31
CA GLU A 56 -18.62 19.02 -24.44
C GLU A 56 -19.94 18.22 -24.45
N PRO A 57 -19.90 16.90 -24.62
CA PRO A 57 -21.08 16.07 -24.51
C PRO A 57 -21.67 16.21 -23.10
N ALA A 58 -22.98 16.11 -22.99
CA ALA A 58 -23.65 16.16 -21.70
C ALA A 58 -23.19 14.99 -20.81
N TRP A 59 -22.36 15.31 -19.81
CA TRP A 59 -21.92 14.36 -18.80
C TRP A 59 -23.09 14.04 -17.87
N ARG A 60 -23.65 12.83 -17.98
CA ARG A 60 -24.64 12.31 -17.04
C ARG A 60 -23.92 11.45 -16.01
N LEU A 61 -24.16 11.74 -14.74
CA LEU A 61 -23.70 10.87 -13.66
C LEU A 61 -24.34 9.48 -13.87
N PRO A 62 -23.55 8.39 -13.96
CA PRO A 62 -24.13 7.07 -14.10
C PRO A 62 -25.00 6.73 -12.88
N GLU A 63 -26.13 6.05 -13.10
CA GLU A 63 -27.10 5.74 -12.03
C GLU A 63 -26.50 4.92 -10.89
N ASN A 64 -25.44 4.15 -11.18
CA ASN A 64 -24.71 3.33 -10.23
C ASN A 64 -23.50 4.05 -9.60
N VAL A 65 -23.48 5.37 -9.54
CA VAL A 65 -22.46 6.12 -8.81
C VAL A 65 -23.11 6.86 -7.65
N LYS A 66 -22.63 6.61 -6.43
CA LYS A 66 -23.18 7.17 -5.20
C LYS A 66 -22.12 7.95 -4.44
N ARG A 67 -22.53 8.95 -3.65
CA ARG A 67 -21.64 9.57 -2.65
C ARG A 67 -21.72 8.80 -1.35
N VAL A 68 -20.58 8.55 -0.75
CA VAL A 68 -20.46 7.91 0.57
C VAL A 68 -19.47 8.68 1.44
N GLU A 69 -19.75 8.71 2.74
CA GLU A 69 -18.83 9.25 3.74
C GLU A 69 -17.65 8.29 3.92
N ILE A 70 -16.44 8.83 3.98
CA ILE A 70 -15.16 8.14 4.15
C ILE A 70 -14.33 8.78 5.25
N CYS A 71 -13.38 8.02 5.79
CA CYS A 71 -12.29 8.56 6.58
C CYS A 71 -11.22 9.17 5.67
N MET A 72 -10.91 10.46 5.84
CA MET A 72 -10.03 11.19 4.92
C MET A 72 -8.60 10.62 4.84
N ALA A 73 -8.12 9.97 5.89
CA ALA A 73 -6.78 9.39 5.91
C ALA A 73 -6.67 8.11 5.05
N SER A 74 -7.69 7.25 5.05
CA SER A 74 -7.64 5.94 4.38
C SER A 74 -8.44 5.87 3.09
N GLY A 75 -9.45 6.72 2.91
CA GLY A 75 -10.43 6.59 1.83
C GLY A 75 -11.47 5.47 2.03
N ASP A 76 -11.35 4.71 3.13
CA ASP A 76 -12.30 3.67 3.52
C ASP A 76 -13.45 4.26 4.37
N LEU A 77 -14.50 3.48 4.64
CA LEU A 77 -15.61 3.92 5.48
C LEU A 77 -15.11 4.32 6.88
N PRO A 78 -15.64 5.41 7.49
CA PRO A 78 -15.14 5.89 8.76
C PRO A 78 -15.54 4.93 9.89
N ASN A 79 -14.58 4.66 10.78
CA ASN A 79 -14.87 4.06 12.08
C ASN A 79 -15.19 5.16 13.11
N ALA A 80 -15.45 4.76 14.36
CA ALA A 80 -15.76 5.69 15.44
C ALA A 80 -14.59 6.63 15.81
N ASP A 81 -13.35 6.24 15.48
CA ASP A 81 -12.13 6.96 15.87
C ASP A 81 -11.57 7.85 14.75
N CYS A 82 -12.19 7.88 13.57
CA CYS A 82 -11.72 8.72 12.47
C CYS A 82 -11.96 10.21 12.79
N PRO A 83 -10.90 11.04 12.86
CA PRO A 83 -11.01 12.44 13.26
C PRO A 83 -11.54 13.35 12.15
N GLN A 84 -11.30 12.97 10.88
CA GLN A 84 -11.68 13.76 9.72
C GLN A 84 -12.42 12.89 8.71
N ARG A 85 -13.67 13.25 8.45
CA ARG A 85 -14.54 12.59 7.47
C ARG A 85 -14.71 13.46 6.24
N GLY A 86 -14.97 12.85 5.11
CA GLY A 86 -15.29 13.54 3.85
C GLY A 86 -16.12 12.65 2.94
N ASP A 87 -16.59 13.21 1.82
CA ASP A 87 -17.39 12.46 0.86
C ASP A 87 -16.55 12.08 -0.36
N THR A 88 -16.77 10.86 -0.87
CA THR A 88 -16.21 10.43 -2.15
C THR A 88 -17.27 9.76 -3.03
N TRP A 89 -16.96 9.63 -4.32
CA TRP A 89 -17.76 8.84 -5.24
C TRP A 89 -17.45 7.35 -5.09
N PHE A 90 -18.50 6.55 -5.13
CA PHE A 90 -18.48 5.12 -4.88
C PHE A 90 -19.29 4.38 -5.94
N ILE A 91 -18.73 3.32 -6.49
CA ILE A 91 -19.36 2.47 -7.51
C ILE A 91 -19.77 1.16 -6.84
N PRO A 92 -21.07 0.90 -6.60
CA PRO A 92 -21.54 -0.36 -6.02
C PRO A 92 -21.07 -1.58 -6.80
N GLY A 93 -20.55 -2.56 -6.08
CA GLY A 93 -20.00 -3.80 -6.65
C GLY A 93 -18.60 -3.66 -7.28
N LYS A 94 -17.99 -2.47 -7.26
CA LYS A 94 -16.61 -2.24 -7.76
C LYS A 94 -15.71 -1.59 -6.72
N SER A 95 -16.16 -0.51 -6.11
CA SER A 95 -15.44 0.16 -5.04
C SER A 95 -15.38 -0.73 -3.79
N PRO A 96 -14.22 -0.86 -3.12
CA PRO A 96 -14.11 -1.68 -1.92
C PRO A 96 -14.98 -1.16 -0.78
N ILE A 97 -15.62 -2.07 -0.04
CA ILE A 97 -16.41 -1.76 1.16
C ILE A 97 -15.65 -2.30 2.36
N ARG A 98 -14.87 -1.43 3.01
CA ARG A 98 -14.12 -1.73 4.23
C ARG A 98 -14.20 -0.54 5.16
N PHE A 99 -14.08 -0.81 6.45
CA PHE A 99 -13.90 0.23 7.46
C PHE A 99 -12.42 0.57 7.61
N SER A 100 -12.14 1.84 7.89
CA SER A 100 -10.80 2.31 8.19
C SER A 100 -10.24 1.63 9.43
N THR A 101 -9.04 1.05 9.31
CA THR A 101 -8.27 0.46 10.42
C THR A 101 -7.16 1.38 10.94
N VAL A 102 -7.00 2.55 10.31
CA VAL A 102 -5.92 3.51 10.58
C VAL A 102 -6.06 4.14 11.96
N HIS A 103 -7.25 4.55 12.38
CA HIS A 103 -7.42 5.25 13.65
C HIS A 103 -7.91 4.30 14.74
N ARG A 104 -7.23 4.27 15.88
CA ARG A 104 -7.63 3.48 17.04
C ARG A 104 -7.53 4.32 18.31
N ALA A 105 -8.61 4.31 19.10
CA ALA A 105 -8.59 4.89 20.43
C ALA A 105 -7.90 3.95 21.43
N LEU A 106 -6.99 4.52 22.21
CA LEU A 106 -6.30 3.87 23.32
C LEU A 106 -6.61 4.62 24.62
N MET A 107 -6.70 3.88 25.72
CA MET A 107 -6.64 4.48 27.05
C MET A 107 -5.17 4.63 27.42
N ILE A 108 -4.74 5.85 27.74
CA ILE A 108 -3.35 6.18 28.07
C ILE A 108 -3.27 6.58 29.55
N ASP A 109 -2.34 5.99 30.28
CA ASP A 109 -2.02 6.44 31.64
C ASP A 109 -1.18 7.72 31.56
N SER A 110 -1.70 8.81 32.11
CA SER A 110 -1.11 10.14 32.05
C SER A 110 0.21 10.28 32.82
N ARG A 111 0.56 9.33 33.70
CA ARG A 111 1.81 9.35 34.48
C ARG A 111 2.95 8.69 33.72
N SER A 112 2.66 7.59 33.02
CA SER A 112 3.63 6.79 32.28
C SER A 112 3.68 7.07 30.78
N GLY A 113 2.59 7.59 30.20
CA GLY A 113 2.40 7.73 28.76
C GLY A 113 2.20 6.39 28.03
N ALA A 114 2.04 5.29 28.76
CA ALA A 114 1.79 3.96 28.20
C ALA A 114 0.30 3.68 28.05
N VAL A 115 -0.04 2.66 27.26
CA VAL A 115 -1.41 2.15 27.20
C VAL A 115 -1.81 1.63 28.59
N ALA A 116 -2.99 2.01 29.07
CA ALA A 116 -3.56 1.56 30.33
C ALA A 116 -4.47 0.35 30.11
N CYS A 117 -4.45 -0.60 31.05
CA CYS A 117 -5.38 -1.73 31.08
C CYS A 117 -6.59 -1.43 31.98
N PRO A 118 -7.75 -2.04 31.72
CA PRO A 118 -8.84 -2.06 32.70
C PRO A 118 -8.41 -2.73 34.01
N PRO A 119 -8.97 -2.33 35.17
CA PRO A 119 -9.89 -1.20 35.33
C PRO A 119 -9.18 0.15 35.21
N TYR A 120 -9.81 1.08 34.48
CA TYR A 120 -9.23 2.39 34.22
C TYR A 120 -9.36 3.33 35.42
N ASP A 121 -8.27 4.01 35.79
CA ASP A 121 -8.27 5.08 36.79
C ASP A 121 -8.76 6.39 36.15
N PRO A 122 -9.94 6.92 36.49
CA PRO A 122 -10.49 8.11 35.85
C PRO A 122 -9.67 9.39 36.11
N LEU A 123 -8.80 9.41 37.14
CA LEU A 123 -7.94 10.56 37.43
C LEU A 123 -6.65 10.54 36.61
N HIS A 124 -6.19 9.37 36.21
CA HIS A 124 -4.88 9.18 35.57
C HIS A 124 -4.96 8.49 34.22
N THR A 125 -6.15 8.20 33.69
CA THR A 125 -6.31 7.62 32.35
C THR A 125 -7.17 8.52 31.48
N HIS A 126 -6.78 8.67 30.22
CA HIS A 126 -7.53 9.43 29.24
C HIS A 126 -7.56 8.69 27.90
N ARG A 127 -8.58 8.95 27.09
CA ARG A 127 -8.71 8.39 25.75
C ARG A 127 -7.94 9.25 24.75
N GLU A 128 -7.07 8.64 23.97
CA GLU A 128 -6.32 9.29 22.89
C GLU A 128 -6.36 8.43 21.62
N VAL A 129 -6.47 9.05 20.45
CA VAL A 129 -6.50 8.34 19.16
C VAL A 129 -5.13 8.36 18.52
N TYR A 130 -4.67 7.19 18.07
CA TYR A 130 -3.41 7.03 17.34
C TYR A 130 -3.65 6.48 15.93
N GLU A 131 -2.71 6.80 15.04
CA GLU A 131 -2.66 6.26 13.69
C GLU A 131 -1.83 4.96 13.65
N TYR A 132 -2.41 3.90 13.10
CA TYR A 132 -1.85 2.58 12.95
C TYR A 132 -1.53 2.32 11.48
N TRP A 133 -0.55 3.05 10.95
CA TRP A 133 -0.07 2.85 9.58
C TRP A 133 0.72 1.55 9.43
N PRO A 134 0.43 0.74 8.40
CA PRO A 134 1.30 -0.36 8.00
C PRO A 134 2.75 0.08 7.78
N SER A 135 3.70 -0.80 8.07
CA SER A 135 5.13 -0.45 8.08
C SER A 135 5.67 0.04 6.73
N ASP A 136 5.14 -0.44 5.61
CA ASP A 136 5.45 0.05 4.26
C ASP A 136 5.06 1.53 4.10
N LEU A 137 3.82 1.88 4.46
CA LEU A 137 3.35 3.27 4.40
C LEU A 137 4.07 4.17 5.40
N ALA A 138 4.33 3.68 6.62
CA ALA A 138 5.10 4.42 7.61
C ALA A 138 6.51 4.75 7.11
N GLN A 139 7.16 3.84 6.38
CA GLN A 139 8.47 4.06 5.77
C GLN A 139 8.40 5.10 4.64
N VAL A 140 7.38 5.03 3.78
CA VAL A 140 7.14 6.04 2.72
C VAL A 140 6.95 7.43 3.33
N PHE A 141 6.12 7.55 4.38
CA PHE A 141 5.92 8.81 5.09
C PHE A 141 7.21 9.37 5.67
N ALA A 142 8.04 8.53 6.31
CA ALA A 142 9.33 8.95 6.84
C ALA A 142 10.29 9.43 5.74
N GLN A 143 10.35 8.72 4.60
CA GLN A 143 11.17 9.11 3.45
C GLN A 143 10.71 10.43 2.81
N ALA A 144 9.41 10.71 2.85
CA ALA A 144 8.83 11.97 2.40
C ALA A 144 9.00 13.14 3.40
N GLY A 145 9.72 12.94 4.50
CA GLY A 145 9.92 13.97 5.53
C GLY A 145 8.69 14.22 6.42
N MET A 146 7.74 13.29 6.44
CA MET A 146 6.50 13.36 7.23
C MET A 146 6.35 12.14 8.15
N PRO A 147 7.30 11.86 9.05
CA PRO A 147 7.21 10.69 9.92
C PRO A 147 5.94 10.73 10.78
N ARG A 148 5.19 9.63 10.78
CA ARG A 148 3.95 9.51 11.56
C ARG A 148 4.27 9.17 13.03
N ARG A 149 3.47 9.70 13.95
CA ARG A 149 3.56 9.39 15.38
C ARG A 149 3.30 7.89 15.57
N LYS A 150 4.23 7.19 16.22
CA LYS A 150 4.06 5.78 16.54
C LYS A 150 3.11 5.62 17.74
N PRO A 151 2.23 4.61 17.75
CA PRO A 151 1.46 4.29 18.94
C PRO A 151 2.39 3.92 20.10
N PRO A 152 2.01 4.20 21.36
CA PRO A 152 2.77 3.77 22.52
C PRO A 152 2.88 2.24 22.57
N ALA A 153 3.81 1.75 23.38
CA ALA A 153 3.90 0.33 23.67
C ALA A 153 2.54 -0.17 24.20
N ALA A 154 2.02 -1.25 23.59
CA ALA A 154 0.88 -1.94 24.15
C ALA A 154 1.22 -2.42 25.57
N ALA A 155 0.29 -2.23 26.51
CA ALA A 155 0.38 -2.90 27.79
C ALA A 155 -0.01 -4.36 27.61
N ASP A 156 0.63 -5.23 28.38
CA ASP A 156 0.32 -6.66 28.40
C ASP A 156 -0.94 -6.88 29.27
N CYS A 157 -2.10 -6.49 28.71
CA CYS A 157 -3.36 -6.69 29.40
C CYS A 157 -3.81 -8.14 29.19
N GLU A 158 -4.00 -8.89 30.28
CA GLU A 158 -4.43 -10.29 30.27
C GLU A 158 -5.73 -10.55 29.49
N ASN A 159 -6.54 -9.50 29.25
CA ASN A 159 -7.82 -9.55 28.53
C ASN A 159 -7.77 -8.94 27.12
N THR A 160 -6.59 -8.68 26.56
CA THR A 160 -6.52 -8.25 25.15
C THR A 160 -6.77 -9.46 24.26
N ILE A 161 -7.81 -9.40 23.44
CA ILE A 161 -8.13 -10.47 22.48
C ILE A 161 -6.89 -10.65 21.59
N ALA A 162 -6.31 -11.86 21.60
CA ALA A 162 -5.27 -12.23 20.65
C ALA A 162 -5.78 -11.97 19.23
N GLY A 163 -5.10 -11.09 18.47
CA GLY A 163 -5.47 -10.76 17.10
C GLY A 163 -6.01 -9.34 16.84
N ASP A 164 -5.95 -8.40 17.79
CA ASP A 164 -6.30 -7.01 17.50
C ASP A 164 -5.30 -6.32 16.56
N GLY A 165 -5.81 -5.68 15.50
CA GLY A 165 -5.09 -5.02 14.40
C GLY A 165 -4.86 -5.90 13.16
N ASP A 166 -4.23 -5.32 12.13
CA ASP A 166 -4.08 -5.99 10.83
C ASP A 166 -3.00 -7.09 10.86
N PRO A 167 -3.25 -8.28 10.25
CA PRO A 167 -2.23 -9.32 10.13
C PRO A 167 -1.06 -8.84 9.26
N PRO A 168 0.13 -9.46 9.39
CA PRO A 168 1.22 -9.19 8.46
C PRO A 168 0.76 -9.44 7.01
N ARG A 169 1.38 -8.77 6.04
CA ARG A 169 1.16 -9.00 4.62
C ARG A 169 2.49 -9.15 3.93
N ILE A 170 2.79 -10.35 3.43
CA ILE A 170 4.02 -10.63 2.69
C ILE A 170 4.02 -9.77 1.42
N ASP A 171 5.05 -8.95 1.23
CA ASP A 171 5.22 -8.13 0.03
C ASP A 171 6.20 -8.80 -0.93
N SER A 172 7.23 -9.47 -0.40
CA SER A 172 8.15 -10.33 -1.14
C SER A 172 8.30 -11.67 -0.44
N PRO A 173 8.25 -12.82 -1.15
CA PRO A 173 8.21 -12.96 -2.62
C PRO A 173 6.87 -12.62 -3.27
N LEU A 174 6.90 -12.28 -4.56
CA LEU A 174 5.72 -11.92 -5.35
C LEU A 174 4.85 -13.14 -5.65
N ARG A 175 3.53 -12.95 -5.68
CA ARG A 175 2.57 -13.99 -6.08
C ARG A 175 2.70 -14.28 -7.57
N GLY A 176 2.64 -15.55 -7.96
CA GLY A 176 2.66 -15.97 -9.36
C GLY A 176 4.03 -15.87 -10.07
N VAL A 177 5.09 -15.53 -9.33
CA VAL A 177 6.46 -15.48 -9.86
C VAL A 177 7.21 -16.76 -9.50
N THR A 178 7.99 -17.27 -10.46
CA THR A 178 8.90 -18.38 -10.23
C THR A 178 10.31 -17.86 -9.99
N TYR A 179 10.91 -18.27 -8.88
CA TYR A 179 12.26 -17.87 -8.50
C TYR A 179 13.28 -18.89 -8.99
N ALA A 180 14.38 -18.42 -9.57
CA ALA A 180 15.40 -19.29 -10.15
C ALA A 180 16.62 -19.44 -9.24
N LEU A 181 17.02 -20.68 -8.99
CA LEU A 181 18.30 -21.05 -8.40
C LEU A 181 19.32 -21.28 -9.52
N ARG A 182 20.41 -20.51 -9.54
CA ARG A 182 21.51 -20.67 -10.48
C ARG A 182 22.58 -21.57 -9.85
N ARG A 183 22.96 -22.65 -10.53
CA ARG A 183 24.05 -23.53 -10.05
C ARG A 183 25.42 -22.86 -10.09
N SER A 184 25.63 -22.00 -11.07
CA SER A 184 26.90 -21.28 -11.28
C SER A 184 27.17 -20.18 -10.26
N GLN A 185 26.14 -19.68 -9.56
CA GLN A 185 26.24 -18.56 -8.60
C GLN A 185 25.37 -18.81 -7.36
N PRO A 186 25.73 -19.80 -6.50
CA PRO A 186 24.95 -20.17 -5.32
C PRO A 186 24.71 -19.00 -4.35
N GLU A 187 25.65 -18.07 -4.26
CA GLU A 187 25.59 -16.89 -3.40
C GLU A 187 24.49 -15.90 -3.81
N ARG A 188 24.04 -15.96 -5.07
CA ARG A 188 22.96 -15.13 -5.62
C ARG A 188 21.58 -15.77 -5.50
N ASN A 189 21.49 -17.00 -5.02
CA ASN A 189 20.23 -17.73 -4.84
C ASN A 189 19.50 -17.32 -3.56
N ARG A 190 19.36 -16.01 -3.34
CA ARG A 190 18.73 -15.42 -2.15
C ARG A 190 17.43 -14.76 -2.56
N ILE A 191 16.34 -15.25 -1.97
CA ILE A 191 15.00 -14.69 -2.10
C ILE A 191 14.81 -13.69 -0.97
N ALA A 192 14.52 -12.44 -1.32
CA ALA A 192 14.20 -11.40 -0.36
C ALA A 192 12.81 -11.67 0.25
N LEU A 193 12.73 -11.69 1.57
CA LEU A 193 11.52 -11.82 2.35
C LEU A 193 11.23 -10.48 3.03
N SER A 194 10.08 -9.93 2.73
CA SER A 194 9.61 -8.69 3.34
C SER A 194 8.09 -8.75 3.53
N ALA A 195 7.61 -8.13 4.59
CA ALA A 195 6.19 -8.00 4.84
C ALA A 195 5.87 -6.65 5.48
N SER A 196 4.67 -6.18 5.21
CA SER A 196 4.05 -5.04 5.84
C SER A 196 3.33 -5.49 7.10
N VAL A 197 3.55 -4.80 8.21
CA VAL A 197 2.95 -5.15 9.51
C VAL A 197 2.26 -3.95 10.14
N ASP A 198 1.31 -4.22 11.02
CA ASP A 198 0.62 -3.22 11.83
C ASP A 198 1.59 -2.37 12.69
N ALA A 199 1.26 -1.10 12.93
CA ALA A 199 2.14 -0.13 13.60
C ALA A 199 2.60 -0.55 15.00
N ALA A 200 1.84 -1.41 15.70
CA ALA A 200 2.21 -1.85 17.02
C ALA A 200 3.08 -3.12 17.03
N VAL A 201 3.37 -3.73 15.86
CA VAL A 201 4.25 -4.90 15.73
C VAL A 201 5.71 -4.48 15.81
N ARG A 202 6.53 -5.27 16.51
CA ARG A 202 7.97 -5.03 16.67
C ARG A 202 8.84 -6.08 16.01
N SER A 203 8.34 -7.32 15.93
CA SER A 203 9.07 -8.44 15.33
C SER A 203 8.18 -9.26 14.40
N LEU A 204 8.80 -9.75 13.32
CA LEU A 204 8.19 -10.66 12.37
C LEU A 204 9.06 -11.91 12.24
N TYR A 205 8.47 -13.07 12.42
CA TYR A 205 9.12 -14.38 12.39
C TYR A 205 8.81 -15.08 11.08
N TRP A 206 9.83 -15.61 10.41
CA TRP A 206 9.73 -16.21 9.08
C TRP A 206 9.93 -17.71 9.14
N PHE A 207 9.07 -18.42 8.42
CA PHE A 207 9.14 -19.87 8.27
C PHE A 207 9.00 -20.26 6.79
N ALA A 208 9.76 -21.25 6.35
CA ALA A 208 9.52 -21.94 5.09
C ALA A 208 9.21 -23.41 5.40
N ASP A 209 8.05 -23.86 4.96
CA ASP A 209 7.47 -25.14 5.34
C ASP A 209 7.45 -25.25 6.87
N ASP A 210 8.15 -26.20 7.46
CA ASP A 210 8.26 -26.37 8.92
C ASP A 210 9.57 -25.81 9.51
N ALA A 211 10.41 -25.17 8.71
CA ALA A 211 11.70 -24.65 9.13
C ALA A 211 11.64 -23.16 9.51
N TYR A 212 12.13 -22.82 10.70
CA TYR A 212 12.33 -21.45 11.13
C TYR A 212 13.54 -20.83 10.40
N LEU A 213 13.32 -19.69 9.73
CA LEU A 213 14.34 -19.00 8.94
C LEU A 213 15.04 -17.88 9.72
N GLY A 214 14.34 -17.29 10.70
CA GLY A 214 14.80 -16.13 11.45
C GLY A 214 13.69 -15.12 11.67
N HIS A 215 14.07 -13.93 12.16
CA HIS A 215 13.15 -12.82 12.38
C HIS A 215 13.68 -11.54 11.74
N SER A 216 12.77 -10.60 11.50
CA SER A 216 13.07 -9.26 11.00
C SER A 216 12.27 -8.22 11.79
N THR A 217 12.79 -6.99 11.85
CA THR A 217 12.02 -5.83 12.31
C THR A 217 11.11 -5.30 11.19
N PRO A 218 10.04 -4.53 11.51
CA PRO A 218 9.20 -3.88 10.50
C PRO A 218 10.04 -3.06 9.51
N GLY A 219 9.81 -3.26 8.21
CA GLY A 219 10.55 -2.60 7.12
C GLY A 219 11.92 -3.20 6.78
N ALA A 220 12.41 -4.18 7.55
CA ALA A 220 13.64 -4.90 7.23
C ALA A 220 13.39 -6.06 6.26
N THR A 221 14.42 -6.44 5.51
CA THR A 221 14.40 -7.59 4.60
C THR A 221 15.21 -8.74 5.19
N LEU A 222 14.62 -9.92 5.26
CA LEU A 222 15.33 -11.17 5.53
C LEU A 222 15.62 -11.88 4.21
N PHE A 223 16.78 -12.50 4.05
CA PHE A 223 17.11 -13.22 2.83
C PHE A 223 17.12 -14.72 3.09
N TRP A 224 16.34 -15.46 2.31
CA TRP A 224 16.23 -16.90 2.39
C TRP A 224 16.80 -17.57 1.15
N GLN A 225 17.54 -18.65 1.36
CA GLN A 225 18.00 -19.52 0.27
C GLN A 225 17.20 -20.81 0.32
N ALA A 226 16.43 -21.08 -0.72
CA ALA A 226 15.64 -22.30 -0.82
C ALA A 226 16.58 -23.52 -0.88
N PRO A 227 16.34 -24.55 -0.05
CA PRO A 227 17.22 -25.71 0.02
C PRO A 227 17.16 -26.58 -1.25
N HIS A 228 16.02 -26.59 -1.94
CA HIS A 228 15.83 -27.31 -3.20
C HIS A 228 14.83 -26.56 -4.10
N ALA A 229 14.75 -26.97 -5.37
CA ALA A 229 13.64 -26.55 -6.23
C ALA A 229 12.34 -27.21 -5.78
N GLY A 230 11.22 -26.60 -6.15
CA GLY A 230 9.89 -27.07 -5.84
C GLY A 230 8.99 -25.95 -5.32
N THR A 231 7.94 -26.37 -4.64
CA THR A 231 6.97 -25.47 -4.03
C THR A 231 7.21 -25.43 -2.53
N HIS A 232 7.36 -24.22 -1.99
CA HIS A 232 7.56 -23.97 -0.57
C HIS A 232 6.43 -23.11 -0.03
N ARG A 233 6.02 -23.39 1.21
CA ARG A 233 5.04 -22.61 1.96
C ARG A 233 5.76 -21.62 2.85
N LEU A 234 5.79 -20.35 2.46
CA LEU A 234 6.35 -19.29 3.27
C LEU A 234 5.28 -18.74 4.24
N ARG A 235 5.61 -18.63 5.52
CA ARG A 235 4.76 -18.03 6.55
C ARG A 235 5.48 -16.89 7.24
N ALA A 236 4.76 -15.80 7.47
CA ALA A 236 5.21 -14.66 8.27
C ALA A 236 4.28 -14.54 9.48
N VAL A 237 4.84 -14.61 10.68
CA VAL A 237 4.10 -14.56 11.95
C VAL A 237 4.57 -13.35 12.74
N ASP A 238 3.67 -12.46 13.14
CA ASP A 238 4.06 -11.32 13.97
C ASP A 238 4.13 -11.65 15.47
N ASP A 239 4.66 -10.72 16.26
CA ASP A 239 4.75 -10.83 17.72
C ASP A 239 3.40 -10.82 18.46
N ARG A 240 2.28 -10.73 17.72
CA ARG A 240 0.91 -10.93 18.22
C ARG A 240 0.29 -12.24 17.76
N GLY A 241 1.05 -13.11 17.10
CA GLY A 241 0.60 -14.42 16.63
C GLY A 241 -0.27 -14.37 15.37
N ARG A 242 -0.38 -13.23 14.68
CA ARG A 242 -1.10 -13.12 13.41
C ARG A 242 -0.20 -13.60 12.27
N VAL A 243 -0.81 -14.16 11.23
CA VAL A 243 -0.09 -14.89 10.19
C VAL A 243 -0.53 -14.46 8.79
N ASP A 244 0.43 -14.37 7.86
CA ASP A 244 0.19 -14.45 6.41
C ASP A 244 1.03 -15.57 5.81
N GLU A 245 0.47 -16.19 4.77
CA GLU A 245 1.06 -17.35 4.10
C GLU A 245 1.11 -17.15 2.60
N ARG A 246 2.19 -17.65 1.99
CA ARG A 246 2.40 -17.58 0.56
C ARG A 246 3.06 -18.85 0.02
N ILE A 247 2.52 -19.34 -1.08
CA ILE A 247 3.17 -20.39 -1.86
C ILE A 247 4.22 -19.76 -2.79
N VAL A 248 5.44 -20.29 -2.73
CA VAL A 248 6.60 -19.85 -3.51
C VAL A 248 7.05 -20.99 -4.40
N LYS A 249 7.18 -20.73 -5.72
CA LYS A 249 7.72 -21.70 -6.67
C LYS A 249 9.17 -21.38 -6.97
N VAL A 250 10.02 -22.38 -6.82
CA VAL A 250 11.47 -22.28 -7.04
C VAL A 250 11.88 -23.32 -8.08
N GLU A 251 12.65 -22.91 -9.09
CA GLU A 251 13.17 -23.77 -10.15
C GLU A 251 14.69 -23.63 -10.26
N VAL A 252 15.36 -24.67 -10.74
CA VAL A 252 16.82 -24.62 -11.01
C VAL A 252 17.04 -24.28 -12.47
N LEU A 253 17.76 -23.18 -12.73
CA LEU A 253 18.30 -22.90 -14.05
C LEU A 253 19.64 -23.62 -14.19
N GLN A 254 19.81 -24.32 -15.31
CA GLN A 254 21.07 -24.94 -15.70
C GLN A 254 22.14 -23.88 -15.96
#